data_AF-A0A0G0SQT3-F1
#
_entry.id   AF-A0A0G0SQT3-F1
#
_cell.length_a   1.000
_cell.length_b   1.000
_cell.length_c   1.000
_cell.angle_alpha   90.00
_cell.angle_beta   90.00
_cell.angle_gamma   90.00
#
_symmetry.space_group_name_H-M   'P 1'
#
loop_
_entity.id
_entity.type
_entity.pdbx_description
1 polymer ?
#
loop_
_entity_poly.entity_id
_entity_poly.type
_entity_poly.pdbx_seq_one_letter_code
_entity_poly.pdbx_strand_id
1 'polypeptide(L)'
;MNVKEAREIVKGMELSSEALVKIEEILASYGEDKNIPDEIIDKILAIVDVEMDTTRLAGDIYQGGVDMANDYLKKTDEEAGKIADELEKKFPDSLAK
;
A
#
# COMPACT_ATOMS: atom_id res chain seq x y z
N MET A 1 -0.04 -12.25 -28.09
CA MET A 1 -0.22 -10.87 -27.60
C MET A 1 0.77 -9.99 -28.35
N ASN A 2 0.30 -8.90 -28.95
CA ASN A 2 1.16 -7.93 -29.62
C ASN A 2 1.60 -6.80 -28.67
N VAL A 3 2.57 -5.99 -29.10
CA VAL A 3 3.13 -4.89 -28.30
C VAL A 3 2.08 -3.86 -27.91
N LYS A 4 1.17 -3.53 -28.83
CA LYS A 4 0.08 -2.58 -28.57
C LYS A 4 -0.85 -3.08 -27.46
N GLU A 5 -1.26 -4.34 -27.51
CA GLU A 5 -2.09 -4.99 -26.48
C GLU A 5 -1.37 -5.01 -25.13
N ALA A 6 -0.09 -5.37 -25.10
CA ALA A 6 0.69 -5.39 -23.87
C ALA A 6 0.81 -4.00 -23.22
N ARG A 7 1.05 -2.95 -24.01
CA ARG A 7 1.09 -1.57 -23.51
C ARG A 7 -0.24 -1.13 -22.91
N GLU A 8 -1.36 -1.46 -23.53
CA GLU A 8 -2.68 -1.10 -23.01
C GLU A 8 -3.01 -1.84 -21.71
N ILE A 9 -2.63 -3.13 -21.61
CA ILE A 9 -2.74 -3.89 -20.35
C ILE A 9 -1.91 -3.23 -19.25
N VAL A 10 -0.64 -2.94 -19.53
CA VAL A 10 0.31 -2.36 -18.56
C VAL A 10 -0.13 -0.97 -18.10
N LYS A 11 -0.67 -0.13 -18.98
CA LYS A 11 -1.25 1.17 -18.60
C LYS A 11 -2.48 1.06 -17.70
N GLY A 12 -3.23 -0.04 -17.82
CA GLY A 12 -4.38 -0.33 -16.97
C GLY A 12 -4.00 -0.84 -15.57
N MET A 13 -2.73 -1.16 -15.34
CA MET A 13 -2.22 -1.61 -14.05
C MET A 13 -1.71 -0.42 -13.23
N GLU A 14 -1.95 -0.43 -11.92
CA GLU A 14 -1.39 0.55 -10.97
C GLU A 14 0.07 0.21 -10.66
N LEU A 15 0.95 0.38 -11.63
CA LEU A 15 2.40 0.17 -11.50
C LEU A 15 3.12 1.50 -11.24
N SER A 16 4.25 1.47 -10.52
CA SER A 16 5.10 2.65 -10.42
C SER A 16 5.67 3.08 -11.78
N SER A 17 6.02 4.37 -11.88
CA SER A 17 6.71 4.92 -13.05
C SER A 17 7.99 4.17 -13.41
N GLU A 18 8.71 3.62 -12.41
CA GLU A 18 9.94 2.86 -12.66
C GLU A 18 9.63 1.51 -13.32
N ALA A 19 8.63 0.77 -12.83
CA ALA A 19 8.17 -0.47 -13.44
C ALA A 19 7.67 -0.25 -14.87
N LEU A 20 6.88 0.82 -15.09
CA LEU A 20 6.40 1.20 -16.41
C LEU A 20 7.54 1.51 -17.38
N VAL A 21 8.58 2.24 -16.95
CA VAL A 21 9.75 2.54 -17.79
C VAL A 21 10.49 1.27 -18.19
N LYS A 22 10.73 0.34 -17.26
CA LYS A 22 11.41 -0.93 -17.56
C LYS A 22 10.62 -1.78 -18.57
N ILE A 23 9.31 -1.84 -18.41
CA ILE A 23 8.43 -2.57 -19.35
C ILE A 23 8.45 -1.88 -20.73
N GLU A 24 8.41 -0.56 -20.77
CA GLU A 24 8.45 0.20 -22.03
C GLU A 24 9.80 0.04 -22.75
N GLU A 25 10.92 0.01 -22.03
CA GLU A 25 12.25 -0.27 -22.61
C GLU A 25 12.32 -1.65 -23.27
N ILE A 26 11.71 -2.67 -22.64
CA ILE A 26 11.61 -4.01 -23.22
C ILE A 26 10.77 -3.97 -24.49
N LEU A 27 9.59 -3.36 -24.43
CA LEU A 27 8.64 -3.31 -25.55
C LEU A 27 9.11 -2.43 -26.71
N ALA A 28 9.88 -1.36 -26.44
CA ALA A 28 10.43 -0.45 -27.45
C ALA A 28 11.40 -1.14 -28.42
N SER A 29 11.97 -2.29 -28.03
CA SER A 29 12.80 -3.11 -28.92
C SER A 29 11.99 -3.90 -29.98
N TYR A 30 10.66 -3.89 -29.88
CA TYR A 30 9.74 -4.57 -30.78
C TYR A 30 8.86 -3.57 -31.55
N GLY A 31 8.45 -3.95 -32.76
CA GLY A 31 7.47 -3.17 -33.53
C GLY A 31 6.06 -3.33 -32.95
N GLU A 32 5.24 -2.27 -33.02
CA GLU A 32 3.92 -2.22 -32.35
C GLU A 32 2.98 -3.38 -32.70
N ASP A 33 3.00 -3.84 -33.95
CA ASP A 33 2.14 -4.92 -34.43
C ASP A 33 2.80 -6.30 -34.36
N LYS A 34 4.03 -6.39 -33.85
CA LYS A 34 4.71 -7.68 -33.71
C LYS A 34 4.19 -8.42 -32.49
N ASN A 35 4.02 -9.73 -32.66
CA ASN A 35 3.81 -10.62 -31.53
C ASN A 35 5.04 -10.60 -30.63
N ILE A 36 4.78 -10.51 -29.33
CA ILE A 36 5.81 -10.59 -28.29
C ILE A 36 6.11 -12.08 -28.06
N PRO A 37 7.39 -12.50 -28.06
CA PRO A 37 7.77 -13.85 -27.66
C PRO A 37 7.39 -14.13 -26.19
N ASP A 38 7.02 -15.37 -25.88
CA ASP A 38 6.61 -15.75 -24.51
C ASP A 38 7.68 -15.40 -23.46
N GLU A 39 8.97 -15.59 -23.78
CA GLU A 39 10.09 -15.22 -22.89
C GLU A 39 10.11 -13.74 -22.49
N ILE A 40 9.56 -12.86 -23.34
CA ILE A 40 9.48 -11.42 -23.07
C ILE A 40 8.25 -11.11 -22.25
N ILE A 41 7.14 -11.82 -22.49
CA ILE A 41 5.94 -11.75 -21.65
C ILE A 41 6.31 -12.15 -20.22
N ASP A 42 7.05 -13.25 -20.04
CA ASP A 42 7.52 -13.71 -18.73
C ASP A 42 8.38 -12.66 -18.02
N LYS A 43 9.24 -11.93 -18.75
CA LYS A 43 10.05 -10.84 -18.18
C LYS A 43 9.18 -9.66 -17.72
N ILE A 44 8.14 -9.32 -18.48
CA ILE A 44 7.20 -8.25 -18.10
C ILE A 44 6.42 -8.67 -16.85
N LEU A 45 5.93 -9.91 -16.81
CA LEU A 45 5.22 -10.45 -15.65
C LEU A 45 6.10 -10.45 -14.39
N ALA A 46 7.37 -10.83 -14.51
CA ALA A 46 8.29 -10.79 -13.37
C ALA A 46 8.48 -9.37 -12.78
N ILE A 47 8.44 -8.32 -13.62
CA ILE A 47 8.50 -6.92 -13.14
C ILE A 47 7.21 -6.58 -12.38
N VAL A 48 6.05 -6.96 -12.94
CA VAL A 48 4.74 -6.72 -12.32
C VAL A 48 4.62 -7.42 -10.97
N ASP A 49 5.04 -8.69 -10.87
CA ASP A 49 4.97 -9.47 -9.64
C ASP A 49 5.78 -8.82 -8.50
N VAL A 50 7.00 -8.37 -8.78
CA VAL A 50 7.86 -7.69 -7.80
C VAL A 50 7.24 -6.36 -7.34
N GLU A 51 6.67 -5.60 -8.26
CA GLU A 51 5.99 -4.34 -7.93
C GLU A 51 4.76 -4.55 -7.04
N MET A 52 3.96 -5.57 -7.35
CA MET A 52 2.79 -5.92 -6.55
C MET A 52 3.17 -6.41 -5.15
N ASP A 53 4.22 -7.22 -5.03
CA ASP A 53 4.70 -7.70 -3.72
C ASP A 53 5.24 -6.58 -2.85
N THR A 54 6.01 -5.65 -3.43
CA THR A 54 6.54 -4.49 -2.68
C THR A 54 5.42 -3.54 -2.25
N THR A 55 4.42 -3.32 -3.12
CA THR A 55 3.23 -2.51 -2.79
C THR A 55 2.43 -3.15 -1.67
N ARG A 56 2.22 -4.47 -1.72
CA ARG A 56 1.53 -5.22 -0.67
C ARG A 56 2.27 -5.12 0.66
N LEU A 57 3.60 -5.31 0.65
CA LEU A 57 4.43 -5.20 1.85
C LEU A 57 4.36 -3.79 2.46
N ALA A 58 4.39 -2.74 1.64
CA ALA A 58 4.25 -1.36 2.11
C ALA A 58 2.87 -1.12 2.75
N GLY A 59 1.81 -1.67 2.15
CA GLY A 59 0.45 -1.64 2.71
C GLY A 59 0.36 -2.32 4.07
N ASP A 60 0.94 -3.52 4.20
CA ASP A 60 0.96 -4.28 5.45
C ASP A 60 1.71 -3.54 6.57
N ILE A 61 2.86 -2.92 6.25
CA ILE A 61 3.62 -2.10 7.21
C ILE A 61 2.84 -0.87 7.64
N TYR A 62 2.21 -0.16 6.69
CA TYR A 62 1.42 1.02 7.00
C TYR A 62 0.23 0.68 7.90
N GLN A 63 -0.52 -0.38 7.57
CA GLN A 63 -1.65 -0.84 8.36
C GLN A 63 -1.22 -1.27 9.77
N GLY A 64 -0.14 -2.04 9.88
CA GLY A 64 0.40 -2.43 11.19
C GLY A 64 0.82 -1.23 12.05
N GLY A 65 1.38 -0.19 11.43
CA GLY A 65 1.70 1.07 12.11
C GLY A 65 0.46 1.81 12.62
N VAL A 66 -0.60 1.88 11.79
CA VAL A 66 -1.89 2.49 12.16
C VAL A 66 -2.56 1.73 13.31
N ASP A 67 -2.53 0.40 13.27
CA ASP A 67 -3.11 -0.44 14.31
C ASP A 67 -2.39 -0.25 15.66
N MET A 68 -1.06 -0.16 15.65
CA MET A 68 -0.28 0.16 16.86
C MET A 68 -0.61 1.56 17.41
N ALA A 69 -0.69 2.58 16.55
CA ALA A 69 -1.03 3.93 16.97
C ALA A 69 -2.43 4.00 17.62
N ASN A 70 -3.40 3.29 17.02
CA ASN A 70 -4.76 3.19 17.56
C ASN A 70 -4.80 2.46 18.91
N ASP A 71 -3.96 1.43 19.12
CA ASP A 71 -3.87 0.74 20.41
C ASP A 71 -3.32 1.65 21.52
N TYR A 72 -2.30 2.48 21.21
CA TYR A 72 -1.78 3.48 22.16
C TYR A 72 -2.81 4.55 22.52
N LEU A 73 -3.57 5.04 21.54
CA LEU A 73 -4.64 6.01 21.78
C LEU A 73 -5.71 5.43 22.72
N LYS A 74 -6.18 4.21 22.46
CA LYS A 74 -7.17 3.55 23.32
C LYS A 74 -6.68 3.37 24.75
N LYS A 75 -5.44 2.93 24.95
CA LYS A 75 -4.85 2.78 26.29
C LYS A 75 -4.78 4.12 27.02
N THR A 76 -4.43 5.19 26.31
CA THR A 76 -4.37 6.54 26.86
C THR A 76 -5.76 7.03 27.29
N ASP A 77 -6.78 6.81 26.46
CA ASP A 77 -8.17 7.16 26.78
C ASP A 77 -8.69 6.39 28.00
N GLU A 78 -8.37 5.09 28.11
CA GLU A 78 -8.73 4.27 29.28
C GLU A 78 -8.06 4.74 30.57
N GLU A 79 -6.78 5.13 30.51
CA GLU A 79 -6.06 5.70 31.65
C GLU A 79 -6.63 7.06 32.05
N ALA A 80 -6.93 7.93 31.09
CA ALA A 80 -7.56 9.21 31.34
C ALA A 80 -8.93 9.05 32.02
N GLY A 81 -9.75 8.09 31.58
CA GLY A 81 -11.02 7.75 32.21
C GLY A 81 -10.87 7.29 33.66
N LYS A 82 -9.91 6.40 33.94
CA LYS A 82 -9.62 5.94 35.32
C LYS A 82 -9.19 7.08 36.23
N ILE A 83 -8.37 8.01 35.71
CA ILE A 83 -7.93 9.19 36.46
C ILE A 83 -9.12 10.11 36.75
N ALA A 84 -10.00 10.34 35.78
CA ALA A 84 -11.22 11.13 35.96
C ALA A 84 -12.13 10.52 37.03
N ASP A 85 -12.38 9.21 36.97
CA ASP A 85 -13.19 8.48 37.96
C ASP A 85 -12.57 8.54 39.37
N GLU A 86 -11.24 8.47 39.47
CA GLU A 86 -10.54 8.62 40.75
C GLU A 86 -10.65 10.03 41.33
N LEU A 87 -10.57 11.06 40.49
CA LEU A 87 -10.71 12.45 40.92
C LEU A 87 -12.14 12.73 41.41
N GLU A 88 -13.16 12.23 40.71
CA GLU A 88 -14.56 12.37 41.12
C GLU A 88 -14.83 11.68 42.47
N LYS A 89 -14.24 10.50 42.71
CA LYS A 89 -14.33 9.80 44.00
C LYS A 89 -13.60 10.53 45.14
N LYS A 90 -12.44 11.15 44.86
CA LYS A 90 -11.62 11.84 45.86
C LYS A 90 -12.14 13.25 46.19
N PHE A 91 -12.82 13.90 45.25
CA PHE A 91 -13.32 15.26 45.41
C PHE A 91 -14.76 15.41 44.87
N PRO A 92 -15.76 14.79 45.51
CA PRO A 92 -17.14 14.81 45.04
C PRO A 92 -17.76 16.23 45.02
N ASP A 93 -17.30 17.12 45.91
CA ASP A 93 -17.83 18.48 46.06
C ASP A 93 -17.09 19.54 45.22
N SER A 94 -15.99 19.19 44.52
CA SER A 94 -15.22 20.17 43.71
C SER A 94 -15.64 20.24 42.25
N LEU A 95 -16.44 19.29 41.77
CA LEU A 95 -16.95 19.24 40.38
C LEU A 95 -18.41 19.70 40.25
N ALA A 96 -19.09 19.96 41.37
CA ALA A 96 -20.42 20.56 41.40
C ALA A 96 -20.30 22.11 41.36
N LYS A 97 -19.97 22.67 40.20
CA LYS A 97 -20.29 24.06 39.84
C LYS A 97 -20.28 24.29 38.34
#